data_AF-A0A351SQ44-F1
#
_entry.id   AF-A0A351SQ44-F1
#
_cell.length_a   1.000
_cell.length_b   1.000
_cell.length_c   1.000
_cell.angle_alpha   90.00
_cell.angle_beta   90.00
_cell.angle_gamma   90.00
#
_symmetry.space_group_name_H-M   'P 1'
#
loop_
_entity.id
_entity.type
_entity.pdbx_description
1 polymer ?
#
loop_
_entity_poly.entity_id
_entity_poly.type
_entity_poly.pdbx_seq_one_letter_code
_entity_poly.pdbx_strand_id
1 'polypeptide(L)' 'MTYFVHGTTTDNLDHKSTGWLPGKLSQKGIDQSIILKNQVDIKQFDVVFCSDLQRAIDSAKYTFEGVKQIIQDERLRECN' A
#
# COMPACT_ATOMS: atom_id res chain seq x y z
N MET A 1 6.37 15.08 3.92
CA MET A 1 5.36 14.12 3.43
C MET A 1 6.08 13.12 2.53
N THR A 2 5.99 11.83 2.83
CA THR A 2 6.61 10.77 2.04
C THR A 2 5.52 9.95 1.37
N TYR A 3 5.67 9.66 0.08
CA TYR A 3 4.70 8.93 -0.71
C TYR A 3 5.22 7.53 -1.04
N PHE A 4 4.35 6.53 -0.91
CA PHE A 4 4.61 5.15 -1.28
C PHE A 4 3.50 4.65 -2.22
N VAL A 5 3.90 3.97 -3.29
CA VAL A 5 2.95 3.24 -4.15
C VAL A 5 2.64 1.89 -3.49
N HIS A 6 1.43 1.38 -3.70
CA HIS A 6 1.10 0.02 -3.26
C HIS A 6 2.03 -1.01 -3.88
N GLY A 7 2.17 -2.17 -3.23
CA GLY A 7 2.97 -3.28 -3.73
C GLY A 7 2.43 -3.82 -5.06
N THR A 8 3.29 -4.53 -5.79
CA THR A 8 2.92 -5.11 -7.10
C THR A 8 1.69 -6.02 -6.98
N THR A 9 0.64 -5.78 -7.76
CA THR A 9 -0.56 -6.62 -7.81
C THR A 9 -0.46 -7.74 -8.86
N THR A 10 -1.35 -8.73 -8.81
CA THR A 10 -1.47 -9.75 -9.86
C THR A 10 -1.80 -9.13 -11.22
N ASP A 11 -2.66 -8.12 -11.25
CA ASP A 11 -3.02 -7.43 -12.48
C ASP A 11 -1.85 -6.65 -13.08
N ASN A 12 -0.97 -6.08 -12.24
CA ASN A 12 0.26 -5.44 -12.72
C ASN A 12 1.19 -6.44 -13.42
N LEU A 13 1.28 -7.68 -12.93
CA LEU A 13 2.06 -8.74 -13.57
C LEU A 13 1.46 -9.15 -14.92
N ASP A 14 0.13 -9.09 -15.04
CA ASP A 14 -0.61 -9.36 -16.28
C ASP A 14 -0.73 -8.12 -17.20
N HIS A 15 -0.12 -6.99 -16.84
CA HIS A 15 -0.24 -5.70 -17.54
C HIS A 15 -1.69 -5.20 -17.72
N LYS A 16 -2.57 -5.51 -16.77
CA LYS A 16 -3.97 -5.08 -16.75
C LYS A 16 -4.15 -3.79 -15.95
N SER A 17 -5.10 -2.97 -16.37
CA SER A 17 -5.54 -1.79 -15.61
C SER A 17 -6.61 -2.19 -14.60
N THR A 18 -6.35 -1.97 -13.31
CA THR A 18 -7.27 -2.36 -12.21
C THR A 18 -8.25 -1.25 -11.83
N GLY A 19 -7.86 0.03 -11.98
CA GLY A 19 -8.69 1.18 -11.61
C GLY A 19 -9.16 1.10 -10.15
N TRP A 20 -10.47 1.29 -9.95
CA TRP A 20 -11.12 1.23 -8.63
C TRP A 20 -11.51 -0.18 -8.17
N LEU A 21 -11.16 -1.22 -8.93
CA LEU A 21 -11.30 -2.59 -8.42
C LEU A 21 -10.34 -2.79 -7.23
N PRO A 22 -10.68 -3.64 -6.25
CA PRO A 22 -9.86 -3.81 -5.04
C PRO A 22 -8.39 -4.13 -5.35
N GLY A 23 -8.17 -4.99 -6.35
CA GLY A 23 -6.86 -5.54 -6.69
C GLY A 23 -6.32 -6.47 -5.59
N LYS A 24 -5.44 -7.39 -5.96
CA LYS A 24 -4.78 -8.30 -5.02
C LYS A 24 -3.27 -8.17 -5.13
N LEU A 25 -2.59 -8.00 -4.00
CA LEU A 25 -1.12 -8.04 -3.98
C LEU A 25 -0.62 -9.39 -4.47
N SER A 26 0.40 -9.36 -5.33
CA SER A 26 1.20 -10.54 -5.66
C SER A 26 2.13 -10.88 -4.48
N GLN A 27 2.71 -12.07 -4.48
CA GLN A 27 3.73 -12.43 -3.48
C GLN A 27 4.87 -11.40 -3.46
N LYS A 28 5.32 -10.97 -4.64
CA LYS A 28 6.32 -9.90 -4.79
C LYS A 28 5.88 -8.59 -4.12
N GLY A 29 4.60 -8.21 -4.26
CA GLY A 29 4.05 -7.01 -3.63
C GLY A 29 4.01 -7.08 -2.10
N ILE A 30 3.73 -8.27 -1.57
CA ILE A 30 3.81 -8.54 -0.12
C ILE A 30 5.25 -8.40 0.36
N ASP A 31 6.19 -9.06 -0.31
CA ASP A 31 7.62 -9.03 0.06
C ASP A 31 8.17 -7.60 0.01
N GLN A 32 7.80 -6.82 -1.01
CA GLN A 32 8.13 -5.40 -1.13
C GLN A 32 7.65 -4.60 0.10
N SER A 33 6.40 -4.82 0.54
CA SER A 33 5.80 -4.10 1.66
C SER A 33 6.45 -4.48 3.00
N ILE A 34 6.84 -5.75 3.16
CA ILE A 34 7.55 -6.25 4.35
C ILE A 34 8.99 -5.69 4.40
N ILE A 35 9.71 -5.72 3.28
CA ILE A 35 11.09 -5.21 3.19
C ILE A 35 11.13 -3.71 3.44
N LEU A 36 10.13 -2.96 2.95
CA LEU A 36 10.03 -1.52 3.14
C LEU A 36 10.14 -1.13 4.62
N LYS A 37 9.60 -1.95 5.53
CA LYS A 37 9.67 -1.75 6.98
C LYS A 37 11.10 -1.54 7.50
N ASN A 38 12.07 -2.20 6.86
CA ASN A 38 13.49 -2.15 7.22
C ASN A 38 14.27 -1.07 6.45
N GLN A 39 13.68 -0.50 5.39
CA GLN A 39 14.31 0.50 4.52
C GLN A 39 13.97 1.93 4.92
N VAL A 40 12.90 2.12 5.70
CA VAL A 40 12.46 3.43 6.16
C VAL A 40 12.47 3.48 7.68
N ASP A 41 12.89 4.62 8.24
CA ASP A 41 12.71 4.85 9.66
C ASP A 41 11.23 5.11 9.94
N ILE A 42 10.49 4.09 10.33
CA ILE A 42 9.05 4.21 10.60
C ILE A 42 8.76 5.21 11.71
N LYS A 43 9.70 5.42 12.66
CA LYS A 43 9.47 6.29 13.81
C LYS A 43 9.27 7.74 13.41
N GLN A 44 9.83 8.16 12.27
CA GLN A 44 9.76 9.53 11.75
C GLN A 44 8.35 9.98 11.32
N PHE A 45 7.41 9.04 11.14
CA PHE A 45 6.06 9.34 10.68
C PHE A 45 5.09 9.44 11.86
N ASP A 46 4.28 10.50 11.93
CA ASP A 46 3.26 10.63 12.98
C ASP A 46 2.02 9.78 12.68
N VAL A 47 1.61 9.74 11.40
CA VAL A 47 0.40 9.05 10.92
C VAL A 47 0.58 8.60 9.48
N VAL A 48 -0.11 7.53 9.08
CA VAL A 48 -0.11 7.00 7.71
C VAL A 48 -1.51 7.14 7.12
N PHE A 49 -1.60 7.67 5.91
CA PHE A 49 -2.84 7.70 5.13
C PHE A 49 -2.71 6.72 3.95
N CYS A 50 -3.78 6.01 3.64
CA CYS A 50 -3.85 5.16 2.44
C CYS A 50 -5.22 5.26 1.76
N SER A 51 -5.25 4.88 0.49
CA SER A 51 -6.53 4.63 -0.19
C SER A 51 -7.27 3.49 0.52
N ASP A 52 -8.60 3.52 0.43
CA ASP A 52 -9.49 2.46 0.87
C ASP A 52 -9.57 1.27 -0.11
N LEU A 53 -8.78 1.26 -1.19
CA LEU A 53 -8.61 0.09 -2.05
C LEU A 53 -7.79 -0.99 -1.34
N GLN A 54 -8.22 -2.26 -1.45
CA GLN A 54 -7.63 -3.39 -0.71
C GLN A 54 -6.11 -3.50 -0.89
N ARG A 55 -5.58 -3.33 -2.11
CA ARG A 55 -4.13 -3.35 -2.37
C ARG A 55 -3.35 -2.28 -1.58
N ALA A 56 -3.93 -1.11 -1.38
CA ALA A 56 -3.31 -0.02 -0.63
C ALA A 56 -3.40 -0.26 0.88
N ILE A 57 -4.56 -0.77 1.34
CA ILE A 57 -4.75 -1.21 2.73
C ILE A 57 -3.74 -2.30 3.10
N ASP A 58 -3.61 -3.34 2.27
CA ASP A 58 -2.72 -4.46 2.54
C ASP A 58 -1.25 -4.02 2.59
N SER A 59 -0.82 -3.20 1.61
CA SER A 59 0.54 -2.66 1.63
C SER A 59 0.81 -1.80 2.86
N ALA A 60 -0.11 -0.92 3.24
CA ALA A 60 0.04 -0.11 4.45
C ALA A 60 0.11 -0.99 5.70
N LYS A 61 -0.69 -2.05 5.78
CA LYS A 61 -0.67 -2.98 6.91
C LYS A 61 0.64 -3.73 7.02
N TYR A 62 1.12 -4.34 5.93
CA TYR A 62 2.39 -5.08 5.94
C TYR A 62 3.59 -4.22 6.40
N THR A 63 3.57 -2.92 6.10
CA THR A 63 4.66 -2.01 6.50
C THR A 63 4.46 -1.40 7.90
N PHE A 64 3.25 -0.95 8.23
CA PHE A 64 3.02 -0.03 9.36
C PHE A 64 2.09 -0.56 10.46
N GLU A 65 1.42 -1.70 10.26
CA GLU A 65 0.49 -2.27 11.25
C GLU A 65 1.19 -2.57 12.58
N GLY A 66 0.51 -2.23 13.68
CA GLY A 66 1.04 -2.35 15.04
C GLY A 66 2.11 -1.31 15.41
N VAL A 67 2.54 -0.46 14.48
CA VAL A 67 3.56 0.59 14.74
C VAL A 67 2.99 2.00 14.59
N LYS A 68 2.15 2.24 13.58
CA LYS A 68 1.54 3.54 13.31
C LYS A 68 0.03 3.42 13.06
N GLN A 69 -0.69 4.50 13.33
CA GLN A 69 -2.10 4.62 12.96
C GLN A 69 -2.21 4.74 11.44
N ILE A 70 -3.06 3.90 10.84
CA ILE A 70 -3.37 3.92 9.41
C ILE A 70 -4.79 4.46 9.25
N ILE A 71 -4.93 5.55 8.49
CA ILE A 71 -6.21 6.21 8.19
C ILE A 71 -6.51 5.99 6.71
N GLN A 72 -7.69 5.47 6.40
CA GLN A 72 -8.14 5.26 5.04
C GLN A 72 -8.86 6.51 4.51
N ASP A 73 -8.64 6.86 3.25
CA ASP A 73 -9.25 8.01 2.60
C ASP A 73 -9.55 7.72 1.12
N GLU A 74 -10.83 7.81 0.74
CA GLU A 74 -11.30 7.54 -0.62
C GLU A 74 -10.77 8.53 -1.66
N ARG A 75 -10.35 9.73 -1.24
CA ARG A 75 -9.77 10.75 -2.14
C ARG A 75 -8.38 10.35 -2.64
N LEU A 76 -7.77 9.32 -2.04
CA LEU A 76 -6.48 8.75 -2.42
C LEU A 76 -6.60 7.58 -3.39
N ARG A 77 -7.82 7.24 -3.86
CA ARG A 77 -8.03 6.19 -4.87
C ARG A 77 -7.29 6.51 -6.17
N GLU A 78 -6.94 5.46 -6.90
CA GLU A 78 -6.37 5.54 -8.25
C GLU A 78 -7.32 6.27 -9.22
N CYS A 79 -6.88 6.59 -10.44
CA CYS A 79 -7.81 7.01 -11.49
C CYS A 79 -8.73 5.84 -11.90
N ASN A 80 -9.97 6.17 -12.28
CA ASN A 80 -10.91 5.25 -12.94
C ASN A 80 -11.04 5.62 -14.42
#